data_AF-D6XYV7-F1
#
_entry.id   AF-D6XYV7-F1
#
_cell.length_a   1.000
_cell.length_b   1.000
_cell.length_c   1.000
_cell.angle_alpha   90.00
_cell.angle_beta   90.00
_cell.angle_gamma   90.00
#
_symmetry.space_group_name_H-M   'P 1'
#
loop_
_entity.id
_entity.type
_entity.pdbx_description
1 polymer ?
#
loop_
_entity_poly.entity_id
_entity_poly.type
_entity_poly.pdbx_seq_one_letter_code
_entity_poly.pdbx_strand_id
1 'polypeptide(L)'
;MPSPRPKIPVQDLHQPAFLKFLSLFSILLYVTGGFFLLIMWPSLPDQIPAHFDATGAVTRLGSVWTLVALWITGAALFVFMHIMERFPHIHN
;
A
#
# COMPACT_ATOMS: atom_id res chain seq x y z
N MET A 1 -4.51 -16.88 34.40
CA MET A 1 -5.50 -15.83 34.71
C MET A 1 -5.40 -14.77 33.62
N PRO A 2 -6.50 -14.28 33.04
CA PRO A 2 -6.43 -13.18 32.07
C PRO A 2 -5.86 -11.94 32.77
N SER A 3 -4.91 -11.26 32.13
CA SER A 3 -4.35 -10.00 32.63
C SER A 3 -5.46 -8.93 32.65
N PRO A 4 -5.55 -8.08 33.70
CA PRO A 4 -6.51 -6.97 33.76
C PRO A 4 -6.04 -5.81 32.87
N ARG A 5 -6.00 -6.03 31.55
CA ARG A 5 -5.64 -4.97 30.59
C ARG A 5 -6.88 -4.12 30.26
N PRO A 6 -6.78 -2.78 30.32
CA PRO A 6 -7.83 -1.90 29.81
C PRO A 6 -8.07 -2.18 28.32
N LYS A 7 -9.32 -2.47 27.96
CA LYS A 7 -9.73 -2.58 26.56
C LYS A 7 -10.08 -1.18 26.07
N ILE A 8 -9.17 -0.53 25.35
CA ILE A 8 -9.43 0.78 24.76
C ILE A 8 -10.18 0.56 23.44
N PRO A 9 -11.41 1.07 23.28
CA PRO A 9 -12.09 1.05 21.99
C PRO A 9 -11.38 2.01 21.03
N VAL A 10 -10.69 1.46 20.03
CA VAL A 10 -9.94 2.25 19.04
C VAL A 10 -10.86 3.14 18.21
N GLN A 11 -12.15 2.77 18.09
CA GLN A 11 -13.15 3.58 17.41
C GLN A 11 -13.36 4.95 18.07
N ASP A 12 -13.11 5.07 19.37
CA ASP A 12 -13.37 6.28 20.16
C ASP A 12 -12.14 7.17 20.32
N LEU A 13 -10.99 6.75 19.76
CA LEU A 13 -9.76 7.53 19.77
C LEU A 13 -9.82 8.66 18.74
N HIS A 14 -9.70 9.90 19.22
CA HIS A 14 -9.60 11.06 18.36
C HIS A 14 -8.32 10.97 17.51
N GLN A 15 -8.47 10.72 16.21
CA GLN A 15 -7.34 10.75 15.29
C GLN A 15 -6.87 12.20 15.09
N PRO A 16 -5.60 12.53 15.41
CA PRO A 16 -5.05 13.85 15.14
C PRO A 16 -5.15 14.19 13.64
N ALA A 17 -5.38 15.47 13.34
CA ALA A 17 -5.59 15.95 11.96
C ALA A 17 -4.46 15.53 11.01
N PHE A 18 -3.23 15.49 11.52
CA PHE A 18 -2.05 15.02 10.78
C PHE A 18 -2.20 13.59 10.26
N LEU A 19 -2.72 12.66 11.06
CA LEU A 19 -2.94 11.27 10.62
C LEU A 19 -4.03 11.19 9.55
N LYS A 20 -5.14 11.92 9.72
CA LYS A 20 -6.21 11.98 8.71
C LYS A 20 -5.67 12.52 7.37
N PHE A 21 -4.83 13.55 7.42
CA PHE A 21 -4.16 14.10 6.25
C PHE A 21 -3.28 13.05 5.58
N LEU A 22 -2.40 12.37 6.33
CA LEU A 22 -1.53 11.32 5.77
C LEU A 22 -2.31 10.17 5.15
N SER A 23 -3.41 9.73 5.78
CA SER A 23 -4.28 8.69 5.23
C SER A 23 -4.90 9.12 3.91
N LEU A 24 -5.50 10.32 3.86
CA LEU A 24 -6.11 10.84 2.65
C LEU A 24 -5.07 11.04 1.53
N PHE A 25 -3.92 11.61 1.87
CA PHE A 25 -2.83 11.85 0.92
C PHE A 25 -2.29 10.54 0.35
N SER A 26 -2.10 9.51 1.19
CA SER A 26 -1.67 8.19 0.76
C SER A 26 -2.65 7.53 -0.20
N ILE A 27 -3.96 7.59 0.11
CA ILE A 27 -5.02 7.07 -0.78
C ILE A 27 -5.02 7.83 -2.11
N LEU A 28 -4.92 9.15 -2.07
CA LEU A 28 -4.88 9.99 -3.28
C LEU A 28 -3.69 9.63 -4.18
N LEU A 29 -2.49 9.51 -3.61
CA LEU A 29 -1.29 9.13 -4.36
C LEU A 29 -1.42 7.73 -4.97
N TYR A 30 -1.91 6.76 -4.19
CA TYR A 30 -2.08 5.39 -4.65
C TYR A 30 -3.09 5.28 -5.82
N VAL A 31 -4.22 5.96 -5.70
CA VAL A 31 -5.26 6.01 -6.75
C VAL A 31 -4.74 6.74 -7.99
N THR A 32 -4.07 7.88 -7.80
CA THR A 32 -3.48 8.65 -8.90
C THR A 32 -2.42 7.84 -9.64
N GLY A 33 -1.58 7.09 -8.92
CA GLY A 33 -0.60 6.18 -9.52
C GLY A 33 -1.26 5.06 -10.33
N GLY A 34 -2.39 4.51 -9.86
CA GLY A 34 -3.20 3.56 -10.62
C GLY A 34 -3.76 4.15 -11.92
N PHE A 35 -4.33 5.35 -11.85
CA PHE A 35 -4.80 6.06 -13.05
C PHE A 35 -3.67 6.37 -14.02
N PHE A 36 -2.52 6.81 -13.51
CA PHE A 36 -1.34 7.05 -14.33
C PHE A 36 -0.88 5.78 -15.05
N LEU A 37 -0.86 4.63 -14.36
CA LEU A 37 -0.55 3.34 -14.97
C LEU A 37 -1.53 2.99 -16.09
N LEU A 38 -2.83 3.20 -15.89
CA LEU A 38 -3.86 2.95 -16.91
C LEU A 38 -3.69 3.85 -18.15
N ILE A 39 -3.38 5.14 -17.94
CA ILE A 39 -3.14 6.09 -19.03
C ILE A 39 -1.90 5.70 -19.84
N MET A 40 -0.83 5.29 -19.15
CA MET A 40 0.44 4.92 -19.78
C MET A 40 0.43 3.51 -20.39
N TRP A 41 -0.50 2.65 -19.99
CA TRP A 41 -0.53 1.23 -20.37
C TRP A 41 -0.33 0.97 -21.87
N PRO A 42 -0.98 1.69 -22.81
CA PRO A 42 -0.82 1.42 -24.24
C PRO A 42 0.58 1.70 -24.78
N SER A 43 1.39 2.48 -24.05
CA SER A 43 2.77 2.81 -24.43
C SER A 43 3.80 1.85 -23.85
N LEU A 44 3.39 0.94 -22.97
CA LEU A 44 4.29 0.00 -22.32
C LEU A 44 4.55 -1.22 -23.23
N PRO A 45 5.83 -1.60 -23.42
CA PRO A 45 6.17 -2.86 -24.07
C PRO A 45 5.83 -4.06 -23.18
N ASP A 46 5.77 -5.26 -23.78
CA ASP A 46 5.49 -6.51 -23.04
C ASP A 46 6.51 -6.80 -21.93
N GLN A 47 7.75 -6.31 -22.08
CA GLN A 47 8.83 -6.42 -21.10
C GLN A 47 9.41 -5.07 -20.71
N ILE A 48 9.53 -4.83 -19.41
CA ILE A 48 10.06 -3.59 -18.82
C ILE A 48 11.23 -3.91 -17.88
N PRO A 49 12.12 -2.94 -17.60
CA PRO A 49 13.11 -3.06 -16.52
C PRO A 49 12.46 -3.38 -15.18
N ALA A 50 12.82 -4.52 -14.59
CA ALA A 50 12.23 -5.05 -13.36
C ALA A 50 13.23 -5.16 -12.21
N HIS A 51 14.51 -4.87 -12.45
CA HIS A 51 15.53 -4.75 -11.42
C HIS A 51 16.71 -3.93 -11.94
N PHE A 52 17.28 -3.11 -11.07
CA PHE A 52 18.43 -2.25 -11.32
C PHE A 52 19.52 -2.54 -10.29
N ASP A 53 20.79 -2.50 -10.70
CA ASP A 53 21.90 -2.55 -9.76
C ASP A 53 22.18 -1.18 -9.12
N ALA A 54 23.21 -1.11 -8.27
CA ALA A 54 23.59 0.12 -7.57
C ALA A 54 24.07 1.25 -8.49
N THR A 55 24.41 0.97 -9.75
CA THR A 55 24.78 1.98 -10.76
C THR A 55 23.57 2.49 -11.55
N GLY A 56 22.40 1.87 -11.37
CA GLY A 56 21.20 2.13 -12.15
C GLY A 56 21.16 1.37 -13.48
N ALA A 57 22.05 0.40 -13.70
CA ALA A 57 21.98 -0.45 -14.88
C ALA A 57 20.89 -1.52 -14.72
N VAL A 58 20.17 -1.80 -15.80
CA VAL A 58 19.12 -2.84 -15.82
C VAL A 58 19.79 -4.22 -15.77
N THR A 59 19.53 -4.98 -14.71
CA THR A 59 20.03 -6.36 -14.59
C THR A 59 18.97 -7.41 -14.83
N ARG A 60 17.69 -7.00 -14.92
CA ARG A 60 16.57 -7.92 -15.22
C ARG A 60 15.44 -7.19 -15.94
N LEU A 61 14.94 -7.81 -17.01
CA LEU A 61 13.65 -7.48 -17.62
C LEU A 61 12.54 -8.36 -17.04
N GLY A 62 11.33 -7.83 -16.97
CA GLY A 62 10.16 -8.55 -16.47
C GLY A 62 8.89 -8.17 -17.24
N SER A 63 7.87 -9.02 -17.11
CA SER A 63 6.57 -8.79 -17.72
C SER A 63 5.93 -7.49 -17.22
N VAL A 64 5.30 -6.72 -18.13
CA VAL A 64 4.52 -5.52 -17.79
C VAL A 64 3.41 -5.79 -16.77
N TRP A 65 2.89 -7.01 -16.74
CA TRP A 65 1.88 -7.46 -15.77
C TRP A 65 2.35 -7.42 -14.32
N THR A 66 3.67 -7.39 -14.08
CA THR A 66 4.23 -7.19 -12.73
C THR A 66 3.81 -5.85 -12.12
N LEU A 67 3.56 -4.81 -12.93
CA LEU A 67 3.04 -3.52 -12.44
C LEU A 67 1.62 -3.65 -11.86
N VAL A 68 0.76 -4.46 -12.50
CA VAL A 68 -0.58 -4.74 -12.00
C VAL A 68 -0.51 -5.56 -10.71
N ALA A 69 0.39 -6.56 -10.66
CA ALA A 69 0.62 -7.34 -9.46
C ALA A 69 1.05 -6.44 -8.29
N LEU A 70 1.99 -5.52 -8.50
CA LEU A 70 2.43 -4.56 -7.49
C LEU A 70 1.31 -3.64 -7.01
N TRP A 71 0.47 -3.16 -7.92
CA TRP A 71 -0.69 -2.35 -7.54
C TRP A 71 -1.64 -3.18 -6.67
N ILE A 72 -2.06 -4.37 -7.10
CA ILE A 72 -2.92 -5.26 -6.30
C ILE A 72 -2.32 -5.60 -4.94
N THR A 73 -1.01 -5.91 -4.87
CA THR A 73 -0.32 -6.14 -3.60
C THR A 73 -0.36 -4.91 -2.70
N GLY A 74 -0.21 -3.70 -3.26
CA GLY A 74 -0.38 -2.44 -2.53
C GLY A 74 -1.78 -2.28 -1.93
N ALA A 75 -2.83 -2.53 -2.70
CA ALA A 75 -4.20 -2.53 -2.19
C ALA A 75 -4.42 -3.57 -1.09
N ALA A 76 -3.92 -4.79 -1.29
CA ALA A 76 -4.03 -5.87 -0.31
C ALA A 76 -3.33 -5.50 1.01
N LEU A 77 -2.12 -4.93 0.93
CA LEU A 77 -1.39 -4.44 2.10
C LEU A 77 -2.13 -3.30 2.80
N PHE A 78 -2.70 -2.35 2.05
CA PHE A 78 -3.49 -1.27 2.62
C PHE A 78 -4.69 -1.80 3.41
N VAL A 79 -5.46 -2.72 2.83
CA VAL A 79 -6.62 -3.34 3.49
C VAL A 79 -6.17 -4.12 4.72
N PHE A 80 -5.11 -4.93 4.60
CA PHE A 80 -4.56 -5.69 5.72
C PHE A 80 -4.16 -4.78 6.88
N MET A 81 -3.41 -3.71 6.60
CA MET A 81 -2.97 -2.76 7.62
C MET A 81 -4.15 -2.00 8.23
N HIS A 82 -5.16 -1.65 7.44
CA HIS A 82 -6.37 -1.00 7.95
C HIS A 82 -7.15 -1.91 8.93
N ILE A 83 -7.21 -3.22 8.66
CA ILE A 83 -7.81 -4.19 9.57
C ILE A 83 -6.99 -4.27 10.87
N MET A 84 -5.65 -4.36 10.78
CA MET A 84 -4.76 -4.38 11.95
C MET A 84 -4.90 -3.12 12.82
N GLU A 85 -5.10 -1.95 12.20
CA GLU A 85 -5.34 -0.68 12.89
C GLU A 85 -6.69 -0.67 13.62
N ARG A 86 -7.76 -1.13 12.97
CA ARG A 86 -9.13 -1.06 13.51
C ARG A 86 -9.44 -2.13 14.55
N PHE A 87 -8.76 -3.27 14.48
CA PHE A 87 -9.07 -4.44 15.29
C PHE A 87 -7.82 -4.96 16.02
N PRO A 88 -7.18 -4.18 16.91
CA PRO A 88 -5.90 -4.59 17.52
C PRO A 88 -6.00 -5.85 18.38
N HIS A 89 -7.20 -6.25 18.81
CA HIS A 89 -7.41 -7.48 19.57
C HIS A 89 -7.07 -8.77 18.78
N ILE A 90 -6.89 -8.68 17.47
CA ILE A 90 -6.46 -9.82 16.65
C ILE A 90 -4.95 -10.11 16.77
N HIS A 91 -4.15 -9.17 17.30
CA HIS A 91 -2.69 -9.29 17.41
C HIS A 91 -2.12 -8.95 18.80
N ASN A 92 -2.97 -8.71 19.80
CA ASN A 92 -2.60 -8.20 21.13
C ASN A 92 -3.10 -9.12 22.27
#